data_AF-A0A3G2E750-F1
#
_entry.id   AF-A0A3G2E750-F1
#
_cell.length_a   1.000
_cell.length_b   1.000
_cell.length_c   1.000
_cell.angle_alpha   90.00
_cell.angle_beta   90.00
_cell.angle_gamma   90.00
#
_symmetry.space_group_name_H-M   'P 1'
#
loop_
_entity.id
_entity.type
_entity.pdbx_description
1 polymer ?
#
loop_
_entity_poly.entity_id
_entity_poly.type
_entity_poly.pdbx_seq_one_letter_code
_entity_poly.pdbx_strand_id
1 'polypeptide(L)'
;MSKIKYAAAAALWASLSPAMAASTPAAPPFLDVLAYQYANCVKPAYHQADLLVQDGAGHYQIDVKGEAYTVELQERMGFSLQAGTGGPVAAVVKLDRPPQGQFAEQARWRERWLRDVAERSGVALDERALAGGARLLAVNKGEIKGNYVGQSLLIDPARQLFIDIAWPNTLDIYRGPDALRQVRQVQDDVWKRMLSCPPAA
;
A
#
# COMPACT_ATOMS: atom_id res chain seq x y z
N MET A 1 65.55 -26.50 -35.92
CA MET A 1 65.27 -27.27 -34.69
C MET A 1 65.77 -26.50 -33.49
N SER A 2 64.93 -26.44 -32.46
CA SER A 2 64.92 -25.56 -31.28
C SER A 2 66.14 -25.65 -30.36
N LYS A 3 66.43 -24.56 -29.61
CA LYS A 3 66.53 -24.57 -28.13
C LYS A 3 66.14 -23.21 -27.56
N ILE A 4 64.96 -23.18 -26.92
CA ILE A 4 64.50 -22.10 -26.03
C ILE A 4 65.24 -22.27 -24.68
N LYS A 5 65.68 -21.17 -24.08
CA LYS A 5 66.07 -21.10 -22.65
C LYS A 5 65.16 -20.08 -21.96
N TYR A 6 64.49 -20.54 -20.92
CA TYR A 6 63.66 -19.75 -19.99
C TYR A 6 64.51 -19.15 -18.87
N ALA A 7 64.13 -17.95 -18.40
CA ALA A 7 64.19 -17.48 -17.01
C ALA A 7 63.37 -16.18 -16.91
N ALA A 8 62.19 -16.22 -16.25
CA ALA A 8 61.86 -15.55 -14.97
C ALA A 8 61.99 -14.01 -14.98
N ALA A 9 61.13 -13.18 -14.38
CA ALA A 9 59.86 -13.27 -13.68
C ALA A 9 59.55 -11.80 -13.30
N ALA A 10 58.33 -11.31 -13.53
CA ALA A 10 57.83 -10.14 -12.79
C ALA A 10 56.30 -10.11 -12.88
N ALA A 11 55.68 -10.60 -11.82
CA ALA A 11 54.26 -10.43 -11.56
C ALA A 11 53.94 -8.94 -11.46
N LEU A 12 52.99 -8.47 -12.27
CA LEU A 12 52.15 -7.35 -11.89
C LEU A 12 50.71 -7.84 -11.97
N TRP A 13 50.20 -8.19 -10.78
CA TRP A 13 48.79 -8.22 -10.47
C TRP A 13 48.21 -6.85 -10.75
N ALA A 14 47.66 -6.66 -11.95
CA ALA A 14 46.63 -5.67 -12.16
C ALA A 14 45.39 -6.17 -11.39
N SER A 15 45.30 -5.76 -10.13
CA SER A 15 44.12 -5.87 -9.29
C SER A 15 42.97 -5.13 -9.97
N LEU A 16 42.27 -5.83 -10.87
CA LEU A 16 40.92 -5.48 -11.28
C LEU A 16 40.05 -5.69 -10.05
N SER A 17 39.98 -4.65 -9.21
CA SER A 17 38.91 -4.52 -8.24
C SER A 17 37.61 -4.60 -9.04
N PRO A 18 36.71 -5.56 -8.78
CA PRO A 18 35.36 -5.44 -9.28
C PRO A 18 34.82 -4.18 -8.64
N ALA A 19 34.66 -3.12 -9.43
CA ALA A 19 33.76 -2.06 -9.05
C ALA A 19 32.43 -2.76 -8.80
N MET A 20 32.06 -2.89 -7.53
CA MET A 20 30.71 -3.29 -7.13
C MET A 20 29.80 -2.35 -7.89
N ALA A 21 29.21 -2.85 -8.98
CA ALA A 21 28.07 -2.21 -9.61
C ALA A 21 27.03 -2.19 -8.51
N ALA A 22 26.94 -1.06 -7.81
CA ALA A 22 25.85 -0.79 -6.90
C ALA A 22 24.61 -1.02 -7.75
N SER A 23 23.87 -2.09 -7.44
CA SER A 23 22.62 -2.41 -8.10
C SER A 23 21.80 -1.14 -8.02
N THR A 24 21.56 -0.49 -9.16
CA THR A 24 20.65 0.64 -9.21
C THR A 24 19.35 0.13 -8.60
N PRO A 25 18.78 0.82 -7.59
CA PRO A 25 17.50 0.41 -7.04
C PRO A 25 16.53 0.21 -8.20
N ALA A 26 15.88 -0.95 -8.27
CA ALA A 26 14.88 -1.20 -9.30
C ALA A 26 13.86 -0.06 -9.26
N ALA A 27 13.48 0.44 -10.44
CA ALA A 27 12.43 1.45 -10.50
C ALA A 27 11.17 0.86 -9.85
N PRO A 28 10.45 1.62 -8.99
CA PRO A 28 9.22 1.14 -8.40
C PRO A 28 8.25 0.68 -9.49
N PRO A 29 7.55 -0.45 -9.31
CA PRO A 29 6.58 -0.92 -10.30
C PRO A 29 5.46 0.10 -10.52
N PHE A 30 4.95 0.20 -11.74
CA PHE A 30 3.83 1.09 -12.06
C PHE A 30 2.57 0.75 -11.24
N LEU A 31 1.80 1.77 -10.84
CA LEU A 31 0.64 1.56 -9.95
C LEU A 31 -0.47 0.70 -10.56
N ASP A 32 -0.62 0.69 -11.89
CA ASP A 32 -1.58 -0.16 -12.60
C ASP A 32 -1.23 -1.65 -12.47
N VAL A 33 0.05 -2.00 -12.59
CA VAL A 33 0.57 -3.35 -12.35
C VAL A 33 0.33 -3.75 -10.90
N LEU A 34 0.59 -2.86 -9.94
CA LEU A 34 0.34 -3.12 -8.53
C LEU A 34 -1.14 -3.32 -8.23
N ALA A 35 -2.00 -2.45 -8.77
CA ALA A 35 -3.45 -2.54 -8.60
C ALA A 35 -3.96 -3.88 -9.14
N TYR A 36 -3.53 -4.27 -10.35
CA TYR A 36 -3.88 -5.57 -10.95
C TYR A 36 -3.41 -6.75 -10.10
N GLN A 37 -2.19 -6.71 -9.56
CA GLN A 37 -1.67 -7.76 -8.70
C GLN A 37 -2.49 -7.90 -7.41
N TYR A 38 -2.72 -6.80 -6.69
CA TYR A 38 -3.54 -6.82 -5.48
C TYR A 38 -4.99 -7.29 -5.73
N ALA A 39 -5.59 -6.85 -6.84
CA ALA A 39 -6.91 -7.30 -7.27
C ALA A 39 -6.98 -8.81 -7.56
N ASN A 40 -5.89 -9.41 -8.04
CA ASN A 40 -5.82 -10.85 -8.23
C ASN A 40 -5.51 -11.61 -6.93
N CYS A 41 -4.73 -11.02 -6.02
CA CYS A 41 -4.40 -11.60 -4.72
C CYS A 41 -5.63 -11.93 -3.86
N VAL A 42 -6.71 -11.16 -4.02
CA VAL A 42 -7.93 -11.32 -3.23
C VAL A 42 -8.91 -12.35 -3.80
N LYS A 43 -8.66 -12.85 -5.02
CA LYS A 43 -9.48 -13.92 -5.62
C LYS A 43 -9.28 -15.26 -4.89
N PRO A 44 -10.27 -16.16 -4.95
CA PRO A 44 -11.61 -15.98 -5.51
C PRO A 44 -12.60 -15.32 -4.53
N ALA A 45 -12.17 -14.89 -3.34
CA ALA A 45 -13.08 -14.36 -2.33
C ALA A 45 -13.65 -12.99 -2.69
N TYR A 46 -12.81 -12.15 -3.31
CA TYR A 46 -13.21 -10.83 -3.79
C TYR A 46 -12.86 -10.66 -5.26
N HIS A 47 -13.69 -9.89 -5.96
CA HIS A 47 -13.55 -9.63 -7.39
C HIS A 47 -13.38 -8.14 -7.62
N GLN A 48 -12.43 -7.77 -8.47
CA GLN A 48 -12.34 -6.40 -8.95
C GLN A 48 -13.54 -6.09 -9.85
N ALA A 49 -14.15 -4.93 -9.63
CA ALA A 49 -15.21 -4.42 -10.50
C ALA A 49 -14.78 -3.11 -11.17
N ASP A 50 -14.90 -2.00 -10.45
CA ASP A 50 -14.57 -0.69 -10.99
C ASP A 50 -13.06 -0.46 -10.94
N LEU A 51 -12.48 -0.04 -12.06
CA LEU A 51 -11.17 0.60 -12.10
C LEU A 51 -11.40 2.11 -12.01
N LEU A 52 -11.18 2.67 -10.83
CA LEU A 52 -11.21 4.11 -10.59
C LEU A 52 -9.85 4.68 -11.00
N VAL A 53 -9.58 4.71 -12.30
CA VAL A 53 -8.37 5.34 -12.83
C VAL A 53 -8.50 6.85 -12.62
N GLN A 54 -7.59 7.42 -11.82
CA GLN A 54 -7.27 8.83 -11.95
C GLN A 54 -5.90 8.91 -12.58
N ASP A 55 -5.89 9.16 -13.89
CA ASP A 55 -4.66 9.38 -14.62
C ASP A 55 -3.99 10.65 -14.08
N GLY A 56 -2.73 10.51 -13.64
CA GLY A 56 -1.81 11.61 -13.44
C GLY A 56 -1.81 12.30 -12.07
N ALA A 57 -1.00 13.37 -12.04
CA ALA A 57 -0.74 14.17 -10.85
C ALA A 57 -2.02 14.86 -10.36
N GLY A 58 -2.20 14.92 -9.05
CA GLY A 58 -3.37 15.54 -8.44
C GLY A 58 -3.10 15.93 -7.00
N HIS A 59 -4.06 16.57 -6.37
CA HIS A 59 -3.96 16.88 -4.96
C HIS A 59 -5.31 16.77 -4.26
N TYR A 60 -5.26 16.59 -2.96
CA TYR A 60 -6.43 16.71 -2.10
C TYR A 60 -6.03 17.26 -0.74
N GLN A 61 -6.95 17.94 -0.07
CA GLN A 61 -6.71 18.49 1.25
C GLN A 61 -7.10 17.47 2.33
N ILE A 62 -6.28 17.39 3.38
CA ILE A 62 -6.65 16.76 4.65
C ILE A 62 -6.60 17.81 5.75
N ASP A 63 -7.60 17.80 6.61
CA ASP A 63 -7.69 18.68 7.76
C ASP A 63 -7.43 17.88 9.04
N VAL A 64 -6.48 18.34 9.85
CA VAL A 64 -6.06 17.72 11.10
C VAL A 64 -6.13 18.77 12.20
N LYS A 65 -7.12 18.68 13.10
CA LYS A 65 -7.29 19.63 14.22
C LYS A 65 -7.23 21.11 13.81
N GLY A 66 -7.77 21.44 12.62
CA GLY A 66 -7.78 22.80 12.08
C GLY A 66 -6.54 23.19 11.25
N GLU A 67 -5.52 22.32 11.17
CA GLU A 67 -4.42 22.45 10.22
C GLU A 67 -4.80 21.80 8.89
N ALA A 68 -4.73 22.56 7.80
CA ALA A 68 -4.90 22.05 6.44
C ALA A 68 -3.55 21.59 5.88
N TYR A 69 -3.52 20.41 5.26
CA TYR A 69 -2.37 19.91 4.50
C TYR A 69 -2.81 19.46 3.12
N THR A 70 -2.12 19.95 2.09
CA THR A 70 -2.32 19.50 0.71
C THR A 70 -1.48 18.28 0.44
N VAL A 71 -2.15 17.16 0.19
CA VAL A 71 -1.53 15.92 -0.24
C VAL A 71 -1.34 15.97 -1.74
N GLU A 72 -0.09 16.06 -2.20
CA GLU A 72 0.27 15.99 -3.61
C GLU A 72 0.41 14.53 -4.07
N LEU A 73 -0.02 14.23 -5.29
CA LEU A 73 0.01 12.90 -5.89
C LEU A 73 0.76 12.99 -7.20
N GLN A 74 1.72 12.09 -7.39
CA GLN A 74 2.36 11.87 -8.69
C GLN A 74 1.57 10.84 -9.50
N GLU A 75 1.12 9.78 -8.84
CA GLU A 75 0.30 8.73 -9.44
C GLU A 75 -0.80 8.32 -8.46
N ARG A 76 -1.98 7.97 -8.98
CA ARG A 76 -3.07 7.37 -8.21
C ARG A 76 -3.77 6.30 -9.04
N MET A 77 -4.05 5.16 -8.41
CA MET A 77 -4.89 4.12 -8.98
C MET A 77 -5.92 3.67 -7.96
N GLY A 78 -7.20 3.73 -8.32
CA GLY A 78 -8.28 3.22 -7.48
C GLY A 78 -8.97 2.01 -8.09
N PHE A 79 -9.51 1.15 -7.24
CA PHE A 79 -10.43 0.10 -7.67
C PHE A 79 -11.36 -0.34 -6.54
N SER A 80 -12.46 -0.98 -6.91
CA SER A 80 -13.42 -1.57 -5.96
C SER A 80 -13.26 -3.09 -5.89
N LEU A 81 -13.35 -3.65 -4.69
CA LEU A 81 -13.44 -5.09 -4.44
C LEU A 81 -14.87 -5.46 -4.07
N GLN A 82 -15.49 -6.36 -4.83
CA GLN A 82 -16.82 -6.91 -4.57
C GLN A 82 -16.74 -8.25 -3.83
N ALA A 83 -17.69 -8.48 -2.93
CA ALA A 83 -17.88 -9.78 -2.30
C ALA A 83 -18.57 -10.75 -3.29
N GLY A 84 -17.76 -11.43 -4.10
CA GLY A 84 -18.22 -12.22 -5.25
C GLY A 84 -18.41 -11.41 -6.54
N THR A 85 -18.50 -12.09 -7.68
CA THR A 85 -18.72 -11.44 -9.00
C THR A 85 -20.07 -10.74 -9.05
N GLY A 86 -20.09 -9.42 -9.28
CA GLY A 86 -21.32 -8.63 -9.35
C GLY A 86 -21.98 -8.39 -7.99
N GLY A 87 -21.30 -8.75 -6.89
CA GLY A 87 -21.78 -8.56 -5.53
C GLY A 87 -21.59 -7.12 -5.00
N PRO A 88 -22.04 -6.84 -3.77
CA PRO A 88 -21.82 -5.55 -3.14
C PRO A 88 -20.33 -5.26 -2.91
N VAL A 89 -19.96 -3.98 -2.95
CA VAL A 89 -18.57 -3.52 -2.79
C VAL A 89 -18.13 -3.68 -1.34
N ALA A 90 -17.21 -4.61 -1.07
CA ALA A 90 -16.62 -4.84 0.25
C ALA A 90 -15.53 -3.82 0.60
N ALA A 91 -14.79 -3.32 -0.39
CA ALA A 91 -13.70 -2.37 -0.18
C ALA A 91 -13.53 -1.43 -1.39
N VAL A 92 -13.16 -0.17 -1.13
CA VAL A 92 -12.68 0.76 -2.16
C VAL A 92 -11.22 1.04 -1.87
N VAL A 93 -10.34 0.59 -2.76
CA VAL A 93 -8.89 0.61 -2.61
C VAL A 93 -8.32 1.75 -3.46
N LYS A 94 -7.38 2.52 -2.91
CA LYS A 94 -6.63 3.57 -3.61
C LYS A 94 -5.14 3.40 -3.33
N LEU A 95 -4.37 3.25 -4.39
CA LEU A 95 -2.92 3.26 -4.37
C LEU A 95 -2.47 4.68 -4.73
N ASP A 96 -1.65 5.27 -3.88
CA ASP A 96 -1.10 6.59 -4.10
C ASP A 96 0.43 6.53 -4.10
N ARG A 97 1.03 7.24 -5.05
CA ARG A 97 2.45 7.55 -5.04
C ARG A 97 2.64 9.07 -4.94
N PRO A 98 3.33 9.57 -3.90
CA PRO A 98 3.62 10.99 -3.78
C PRO A 98 4.75 11.40 -4.73
N PRO A 99 4.94 12.70 -4.99
CA PRO A 99 6.15 13.21 -5.63
C PRO A 99 7.42 12.77 -4.89
N GLN A 100 8.52 12.63 -5.62
CA GLN A 100 9.82 12.25 -5.07
C GLN A 100 10.23 13.19 -3.92
N GLY A 101 10.70 12.60 -2.82
CA GLY A 101 11.12 13.34 -1.63
C GLY A 101 9.99 13.69 -0.65
N GLN A 102 8.71 13.53 -1.02
CA GLN A 102 7.59 13.88 -0.15
C GLN A 102 7.02 12.71 0.67
N PHE A 103 7.45 11.48 0.42
CA PHE A 103 6.86 10.29 1.05
C PHE A 103 6.85 10.35 2.57
N ALA A 104 7.99 10.66 3.19
CA ALA A 104 8.10 10.70 4.66
C ALA A 104 7.21 11.78 5.28
N GLU A 105 7.07 12.93 4.62
CA GLU A 105 6.20 14.01 5.07
C GLU A 105 4.72 13.63 4.95
N GLN A 106 4.30 13.15 3.78
CA GLN A 106 2.93 12.70 3.57
C GLN A 106 2.56 11.53 4.49
N ALA A 107 3.49 10.62 4.78
CA ALA A 107 3.26 9.53 5.72
C ALA A 107 2.93 10.07 7.12
N ARG A 108 3.69 11.07 7.62
CA ARG A 108 3.41 11.72 8.90
C ARG A 108 2.04 12.40 8.90
N TRP A 109 1.71 13.13 7.85
CA TRP A 109 0.43 13.83 7.76
C TRP A 109 -0.78 12.90 7.65
N ARG A 110 -0.69 11.85 6.84
CA ARG A 110 -1.75 10.85 6.70
C ARG A 110 -1.94 10.03 7.99
N GLU A 111 -0.86 9.71 8.70
CA GLU A 111 -0.95 9.10 10.04
C GLU A 111 -1.62 10.04 11.04
N ARG A 112 -1.20 11.32 11.09
CA ARG A 112 -1.82 12.34 11.95
C ARG A 112 -3.32 12.49 11.66
N TRP A 113 -3.69 12.52 10.38
CA TRP A 113 -5.07 12.59 9.95
C TRP A 113 -5.88 11.38 10.43
N LEU A 114 -5.38 10.17 10.23
CA LEU A 114 -6.09 8.98 10.66
C LEU A 114 -6.22 8.90 12.19
N ARG A 115 -5.21 9.37 12.94
CA ARG A 115 -5.28 9.52 14.40
C ARG A 115 -6.34 10.55 14.83
N ASP A 116 -6.41 11.69 14.16
CA ASP A 116 -7.45 12.70 14.40
C ASP A 116 -8.86 12.16 14.09
N VAL A 117 -9.02 11.40 13.01
CA VAL A 117 -10.27 10.71 12.68
C VAL A 117 -10.67 9.73 13.78
N ALA A 118 -9.72 8.94 14.31
CA ALA A 118 -9.97 8.02 15.41
C ALA A 118 -10.43 8.74 16.67
N GLU A 119 -9.72 9.82 17.05
CA GLU A 119 -10.02 10.64 18.22
C GLU A 119 -11.41 11.28 18.14
N ARG A 120 -11.72 11.95 17.02
CA ARG A 120 -13.05 12.57 16.80
C ARG A 120 -14.18 11.55 16.73
N SER A 121 -13.87 10.32 16.34
CA SER A 121 -14.84 9.22 16.26
C SER A 121 -14.97 8.45 17.58
N GLY A 122 -14.15 8.77 18.59
CA GLY A 122 -14.14 8.07 19.87
C GLY A 122 -13.75 6.59 19.78
N VAL A 123 -12.88 6.23 18.82
CA VAL A 123 -12.42 4.85 18.58
C VAL A 123 -10.91 4.76 18.58
N ALA A 124 -10.38 3.55 18.70
CA ALA A 124 -8.94 3.31 18.63
C ALA A 124 -8.41 3.41 17.20
N LEU A 125 -7.17 3.88 17.07
CA LEU A 125 -6.33 3.67 15.90
C LEU A 125 -5.55 2.37 16.13
N ASP A 126 -5.88 1.34 15.36
CA ASP A 126 -5.16 0.07 15.38
C ASP A 126 -3.91 0.17 14.48
N GLU A 127 -2.73 -0.17 15.00
CA GLU A 127 -1.48 -0.16 14.24
C GLU A 127 -0.84 -1.56 14.23
N ARG A 128 -0.46 -2.01 13.04
CA ARG A 128 0.25 -3.27 12.83
C ARG A 128 1.52 -3.04 12.01
N ALA A 129 2.67 -3.31 12.63
CA ALA A 129 3.94 -3.35 11.92
C ALA A 129 4.00 -4.56 10.97
N LEU A 130 4.60 -4.35 9.80
CA LEU A 130 4.77 -5.36 8.75
C LEU A 130 6.25 -5.45 8.35
N ALA A 131 6.59 -6.46 7.54
CA ALA A 131 7.94 -6.62 7.00
C ALA A 131 8.37 -5.41 6.15
N GLY A 132 9.67 -5.17 6.03
CA GLY A 132 10.22 -4.10 5.20
C GLY A 132 9.92 -2.68 5.73
N GLY A 133 9.55 -2.54 7.00
CA GLY A 133 9.21 -1.25 7.60
C GLY A 133 7.82 -0.72 7.22
N ALA A 134 7.01 -1.52 6.51
CA ALA A 134 5.64 -1.16 6.21
C ALA A 134 4.77 -1.20 7.48
N ARG A 135 3.72 -0.38 7.51
CA ARG A 135 2.79 -0.28 8.64
C ARG A 135 1.36 -0.20 8.13
N LEU A 136 0.47 -0.97 8.74
CA LEU A 136 -0.97 -0.89 8.50
C LEU A 136 -1.62 -0.17 9.68
N LEU A 137 -2.33 0.93 9.38
CA LEU A 137 -3.14 1.68 10.31
C LEU A 137 -4.62 1.45 9.98
N ALA A 138 -5.47 1.27 10.98
CA ALA A 138 -6.91 1.08 10.78
C ALA A 138 -7.74 1.82 11.84
N VAL A 139 -8.81 2.45 11.37
CA VAL A 139 -9.82 3.09 12.22
C VAL A 139 -11.17 2.48 11.88
N ASN A 140 -11.82 1.94 12.89
CA ASN A 140 -13.07 1.23 12.72
C ASN A 140 -14.11 1.77 13.67
N LYS A 141 -15.32 1.93 13.15
CA LYS A 141 -16.41 2.47 13.95
C LYS A 141 -16.79 1.49 15.06
N GLY A 142 -17.11 2.03 16.23
CA GLY A 142 -17.75 1.28 17.31
C GLY A 142 -19.23 0.98 17.04
N GLU A 143 -19.82 1.58 16.01
CA GLU A 143 -21.20 1.36 15.58
C GLU A 143 -21.33 1.49 14.06
N ILE A 144 -22.15 0.64 13.43
CA ILE A 144 -22.32 0.60 11.97
C ILE A 144 -23.41 1.59 11.55
N LYS A 145 -23.01 2.83 11.27
CA LYS A 145 -23.86 3.92 10.78
C LYS A 145 -23.24 4.66 9.61
N GLY A 146 -24.09 5.22 8.74
CA GLY A 146 -23.68 5.95 7.54
C GLY A 146 -23.07 5.05 6.47
N ASN A 147 -22.31 5.65 5.54
CA ASN A 147 -21.87 5.00 4.30
C ASN A 147 -20.63 4.11 4.45
N TYR A 148 -19.85 4.28 5.52
CA TYR A 148 -18.59 3.57 5.75
C TYR A 148 -18.51 3.00 7.15
N VAL A 149 -17.90 1.82 7.30
CA VAL A 149 -17.68 1.13 8.59
C VAL A 149 -16.28 1.36 9.17
N GLY A 150 -15.35 1.86 8.35
CA GLY A 150 -14.00 2.19 8.77
C GLY A 150 -13.14 2.68 7.61
N GLN A 151 -11.87 2.92 7.92
CA GLN A 151 -10.81 3.25 6.97
C GLN A 151 -9.51 2.55 7.37
N SER A 152 -8.67 2.23 6.40
CA SER A 152 -7.34 1.69 6.64
C SER A 152 -6.31 2.35 5.72
N LEU A 153 -5.07 2.43 6.19
CA LEU A 153 -3.95 3.00 5.47
C LEU A 153 -2.73 2.09 5.62
N LEU A 154 -2.24 1.53 4.51
CA LEU A 154 -0.90 0.96 4.44
C LEU A 154 0.09 2.07 4.08
N ILE A 155 1.17 2.16 4.85
CA ILE A 155 2.34 2.98 4.55
C ILE A 155 3.48 2.00 4.21
N ASP A 156 3.90 1.95 2.95
CA ASP A 156 4.99 1.08 2.48
C ASP A 156 6.19 1.93 1.99
N PRO A 157 7.19 2.17 2.85
CA PRO A 157 8.36 2.97 2.49
C PRO A 157 9.25 2.27 1.45
N ALA A 158 9.29 0.94 1.41
CA ALA A 158 10.13 0.20 0.47
C ALA A 158 9.65 0.42 -0.97
N ARG A 159 8.33 0.51 -1.19
CA ARG A 159 7.72 0.74 -2.50
C ARG A 159 7.33 2.21 -2.76
N GLN A 160 7.60 3.11 -1.80
CA GLN A 160 7.13 4.50 -1.82
C GLN A 160 5.63 4.59 -2.13
N LEU A 161 4.84 3.72 -1.47
CA LEU A 161 3.44 3.48 -1.78
C LEU A 161 2.56 3.70 -0.54
N PHE A 162 1.42 4.36 -0.74
CA PHE A 162 0.31 4.32 0.20
C PHE A 162 -0.83 3.49 -0.37
N ILE A 163 -1.49 2.69 0.46
CA ILE A 163 -2.76 2.04 0.10
C ILE A 163 -3.83 2.48 1.10
N ASP A 164 -4.74 3.35 0.66
CA ASP A 164 -5.92 3.72 1.41
C ASP A 164 -7.07 2.76 1.05
N ILE A 165 -7.73 2.21 2.06
CA ILE A 165 -8.95 1.44 1.88
C ILE A 165 -10.06 2.08 2.68
N ALA A 166 -11.10 2.53 1.97
CA ALA A 166 -12.39 2.83 2.57
C ALA A 166 -13.22 1.56 2.61
N TRP A 167 -13.89 1.30 3.74
CA TRP A 167 -14.73 0.13 3.96
C TRP A 167 -16.20 0.51 3.90
N PRO A 168 -16.91 0.28 2.78
CA PRO A 168 -18.31 0.68 2.65
C PRO A 168 -19.24 -0.14 3.54
N ASN A 169 -20.33 0.47 3.98
CA ASN A 169 -21.41 -0.16 4.75
C ASN A 169 -22.48 -0.77 3.83
N THR A 170 -22.05 -1.68 2.96
CA THR A 170 -22.83 -2.22 1.83
C THR A 170 -23.15 -3.71 1.96
N LEU A 171 -22.40 -4.45 2.78
CA LEU A 171 -22.61 -5.89 2.91
C LEU A 171 -23.77 -6.18 3.88
N ASP A 172 -24.70 -7.03 3.47
CA ASP A 172 -25.88 -7.39 4.29
C ASP A 172 -25.52 -8.07 5.60
N ILE A 173 -24.37 -8.75 5.65
CA ILE A 173 -23.85 -9.36 6.86
C ILE A 173 -23.68 -8.31 7.98
N TYR A 174 -23.41 -7.04 7.64
CA TYR A 174 -23.27 -5.94 8.59
C TYR A 174 -24.57 -5.47 9.27
N ARG A 175 -25.70 -6.13 9.05
CA ARG A 175 -27.01 -5.75 9.64
C ARG A 175 -27.38 -6.56 10.90
N GLY A 176 -26.58 -7.55 11.28
CA GLY A 176 -26.87 -8.46 12.41
C GLY A 176 -26.22 -8.07 13.76
N PRO A 177 -26.53 -8.80 14.84
CA PRO A 177 -25.93 -8.59 16.17
C PRO A 177 -24.40 -8.80 16.17
N ASP A 178 -23.89 -9.57 15.21
CA ASP A 178 -22.46 -9.86 15.03
C ASP A 178 -21.75 -8.90 14.07
N ALA A 179 -22.42 -7.83 13.63
CA ALA A 179 -21.96 -7.05 12.49
C ALA A 179 -20.57 -6.45 12.68
N LEU A 180 -20.23 -5.92 13.86
CA LEU A 180 -18.89 -5.37 14.12
C LEU A 180 -17.78 -6.43 14.00
N ARG A 181 -18.05 -7.65 14.49
CA ARG A 181 -17.14 -8.79 14.35
C ARG A 181 -16.96 -9.16 12.88
N GLN A 182 -18.04 -9.15 12.11
CA GLN A 182 -18.00 -9.48 10.68
C GLN A 182 -17.30 -8.40 9.85
N VAL A 183 -17.46 -7.12 10.18
CA VAL A 183 -16.67 -6.02 9.59
C VAL A 183 -15.18 -6.32 9.76
N ARG A 184 -14.73 -6.62 10.98
CA ARG A 184 -13.33 -6.95 11.24
C ARG A 184 -12.86 -8.17 10.45
N GLN A 185 -13.68 -9.22 10.38
CA GLN A 185 -13.35 -10.43 9.61
C GLN A 185 -13.14 -10.15 8.12
N VAL A 186 -14.00 -9.34 7.50
CA VAL A 186 -13.86 -8.97 6.08
C VAL A 186 -12.58 -8.14 5.87
N GLN A 187 -12.35 -7.14 6.71
CA GLN A 187 -11.16 -6.29 6.64
C GLN A 187 -9.86 -7.08 6.79
N ASP A 188 -9.82 -7.97 7.78
CA ASP A 188 -8.66 -8.82 8.04
C ASP A 188 -8.41 -9.81 6.90
N ASP A 189 -9.47 -10.40 6.32
CA ASP A 189 -9.34 -11.33 5.19
C ASP A 189 -8.84 -10.61 3.92
N VAL A 190 -9.39 -9.44 3.60
CA VAL A 190 -8.90 -8.62 2.47
C VAL A 190 -7.43 -8.25 2.66
N TRP A 191 -7.07 -7.71 3.83
CA TRP A 191 -5.67 -7.35 4.09
C TRP A 191 -4.74 -8.56 4.09
N LYS A 192 -5.14 -9.67 4.71
CA LYS A 192 -4.36 -10.91 4.72
C LYS A 192 -4.06 -11.38 3.29
N ARG A 193 -5.05 -11.37 2.41
CA ARG A 193 -4.91 -11.77 1.00
C ARG A 193 -4.02 -10.81 0.24
N MET A 194 -4.27 -9.49 0.33
CA MET A 194 -3.44 -8.48 -0.33
C MET A 194 -1.98 -8.55 0.11
N LEU A 195 -1.72 -8.78 1.40
CA LEU A 195 -0.37 -8.86 1.96
C LEU A 195 0.30 -10.22 1.75
N SER A 196 -0.42 -11.26 1.31
CA SER A 196 0.14 -12.60 1.09
C SER A 196 0.87 -12.75 -0.25
N CYS A 197 0.59 -11.89 -1.22
CA CYS A 197 1.31 -11.81 -2.49
C CYS A 197 1.69 -10.37 -2.80
N PRO A 198 2.58 -9.78 -1.97
CA PRO A 198 3.05 -8.44 -2.23
C PRO A 198 3.79 -8.42 -3.57
N PRO A 199 3.64 -7.35 -4.37
CA PRO A 199 4.39 -7.14 -5.59
C PRO A 199 5.88 -7.33 -5.36
N ALA A 200 6.59 -7.93 -6.33
CA ALA A 200 8.05 -7.92 -6.29
C ALA A 200 8.55 -6.48 -6.11
N ALA A 201 9.52 -6.30 -5.21
CA ALA A 201 10.11 -5.00 -4.91
C ALA A 201 11.06 -4.57 -6.03
#